data_AF-A0A7V6P1H5-F1
#
_entry.id   AF-A0A7V6P1H5-F1
#
_cell.length_a   1.000
_cell.length_b   1.000
_cell.length_c   1.000
_cell.angle_alpha   90.00
_cell.angle_beta   90.00
_cell.angle_gamma   90.00
#
_symmetry.space_group_name_H-M   'P 1'
#
loop_
_entity.id
_entity.type
_entity.pdbx_description
1 polymer ?
#
loop_
_entity_poly.entity_id
_entity_poly.type
_entity_poly.pdbx_seq_one_letter_code
_entity_poly.pdbx_strand_id
1 'polypeptide(L)'
;MRKRIGIYALLLSTGILLLLLGLFSENPMQAGILVSIGIIALGFSVAKGAPLLTSKEADEESNIIEWHDERNIVIREKASWYAGMTTIAAMSVSAFVLVMTDQLVGACVIAGLLLLYSLSIILFSAYFSKKL
;
A
#
# COMPACT_ATOMS: atom_id res chain seq x y z
N MET A 1 7.46 16.35 8.52
CA MET A 1 6.45 15.31 8.26
C MET A 1 5.36 15.72 7.25
N ARG A 2 4.68 16.87 7.38
CA ARG A 2 3.58 17.32 6.48
C ARG A 2 3.87 17.26 4.96
N LYS A 3 5.05 17.70 4.51
CA LYS A 3 5.42 17.67 3.07
C LYS A 3 5.49 16.24 2.49
N ARG A 4 5.93 15.26 3.27
CA ARG A 4 6.03 13.86 2.83
C ARG A 4 4.65 13.19 2.76
N ILE A 5 3.78 13.46 3.75
CA ILE A 5 2.39 12.99 3.76
C ILE A 5 1.63 13.49 2.52
N GLY A 6 1.83 14.76 2.13
CA GLY A 6 1.22 15.30 0.90
C GLY A 6 1.66 14.59 -0.38
N ILE A 7 2.93 14.16 -0.48
CA ILE A 7 3.44 13.42 -1.64
C ILE A 7 2.78 12.04 -1.74
N TYR A 8 2.62 11.33 -0.62
CA TYR A 8 1.95 10.02 -0.64
C TYR A 8 0.45 10.14 -0.89
N ALA A 9 -0.21 11.18 -0.38
CA ALA A 9 -1.61 11.46 -0.69
C ALA A 9 -1.82 11.74 -2.20
N LEU A 10 -0.91 12.51 -2.82
CA LEU A 10 -0.91 12.71 -4.27
C LEU A 10 -0.68 11.38 -5.01
N LEU A 11 0.32 10.60 -4.62
CA LEU A 11 0.61 9.28 -5.21
C LEU A 11 -0.58 8.32 -5.14
N LEU A 12 -1.35 8.37 -4.04
CA LEU A 12 -2.59 7.61 -3.87
C LEU A 12 -3.65 8.04 -4.88
N SER A 13 -3.89 9.34 -5.00
CA SER A 13 -4.87 9.88 -5.96
C SER A 13 -4.48 9.58 -7.41
N THR A 14 -3.19 9.68 -7.75
CA THR A 14 -2.67 9.32 -9.08
C THR A 14 -2.82 7.82 -9.35
N GLY A 15 -2.56 6.96 -8.36
CA GLY A 15 -2.74 5.53 -8.48
C GLY A 15 -4.20 5.13 -8.76
N ILE A 16 -5.17 5.76 -8.08
CA ILE A 16 -6.62 5.56 -8.33
C ILE A 16 -6.97 5.98 -9.76
N LEU A 17 -6.49 7.16 -10.19
CA LEU A 17 -6.79 7.68 -11.52
C LEU A 17 -6.27 6.75 -12.63
N LEU A 18 -5.04 6.25 -12.49
CA LEU A 18 -4.44 5.31 -13.44
C LEU A 18 -5.17 3.97 -13.48
N LEU A 19 -5.62 3.48 -12.32
CA LEU A 19 -6.37 2.24 -12.23
C LEU A 19 -7.73 2.37 -12.94
N LEU A 20 -8.43 3.48 -12.73
CA LEU A 20 -9.70 3.77 -13.43
C LEU A 20 -9.48 3.92 -14.95
N LEU A 21 -8.47 4.68 -15.37
CA LEU A 21 -8.15 4.86 -16.79
C LEU A 21 -7.77 3.54 -17.48
N GLY A 22 -7.05 2.66 -16.78
CA GLY A 22 -6.70 1.34 -17.30
C GLY A 22 -7.92 0.43 -17.43
N LEU A 23 -8.83 0.46 -16.45
CA LEU A 23 -10.01 -0.41 -16.42
C LEU A 23 -11.05 -0.06 -17.50
N PHE A 24 -11.11 1.21 -17.91
CA PHE A 24 -11.97 1.68 -19.01
C PHE A 24 -11.25 1.78 -20.36
N SER A 25 -10.02 1.30 -20.48
CA SER A 25 -9.28 1.34 -21.75
C SER A 25 -9.69 0.21 -22.68
N GLU A 26 -10.02 0.53 -23.93
CA GLU A 26 -10.40 -0.45 -24.96
C GLU A 26 -9.23 -1.30 -25.47
N ASN A 27 -7.99 -0.83 -25.30
CA ASN A 27 -6.80 -1.56 -25.70
C ASN A 27 -6.27 -2.40 -24.53
N PRO A 28 -6.26 -3.74 -24.62
CA PRO A 28 -5.90 -4.61 -23.51
C PRO A 28 -4.46 -4.38 -23.03
N MET A 29 -3.52 -4.10 -23.94
CA MET A 29 -2.11 -3.87 -23.59
C MET A 29 -1.95 -2.57 -22.81
N GLN A 30 -2.65 -1.52 -23.21
CA GLN A 30 -2.68 -0.25 -22.51
C GLN A 30 -3.41 -0.35 -21.17
N ALA A 31 -4.53 -1.09 -21.12
CA ALA A 31 -5.30 -1.39 -19.92
C ALA A 31 -4.44 -2.09 -18.87
N GLY A 32 -3.74 -3.17 -19.28
CA GLY A 32 -2.86 -3.92 -18.39
C GLY A 32 -1.75 -3.04 -17.81
N ILE A 33 -1.07 -2.26 -18.63
CA ILE A 33 0.01 -1.36 -18.18
C ILE A 33 -0.51 -0.32 -17.18
N LEU A 34 -1.63 0.35 -17.50
CA LEU A 34 -2.23 1.37 -16.63
C LEU A 34 -2.71 0.81 -15.29
N VAL A 35 -3.37 -0.36 -15.31
CA VAL A 35 -3.81 -1.06 -14.09
C VAL A 35 -2.60 -1.45 -13.25
N SER A 36 -1.55 -2.02 -13.84
CA SER A 36 -0.33 -2.41 -13.12
C SER A 36 0.35 -1.22 -12.44
N ILE A 37 0.55 -0.13 -13.17
CA ILE A 37 1.19 1.08 -12.65
C ILE A 37 0.32 1.70 -11.56
N GLY A 38 -1.01 1.73 -11.74
CA GLY A 38 -1.95 2.21 -10.73
C GLY A 38 -1.87 1.41 -9.43
N ILE A 39 -1.79 0.07 -9.52
CA ILE A 39 -1.64 -0.83 -8.38
C ILE A 39 -0.32 -0.59 -7.63
N ILE A 40 0.79 -0.49 -8.36
CA ILE A 40 2.11 -0.24 -7.77
C ILE A 40 2.13 1.11 -7.05
N ALA A 41 1.59 2.16 -7.68
CA ALA A 41 1.51 3.48 -7.08
C ALA A 41 0.65 3.50 -5.80
N LEU A 42 -0.50 2.81 -5.82
CA LEU A 42 -1.36 2.66 -4.65
C LEU A 42 -0.67 1.95 -3.50
N GLY A 43 -0.10 0.79 -3.77
CA GLY A 43 0.58 0.01 -2.76
C GLY A 43 1.80 0.72 -2.19
N PHE A 44 2.57 1.44 -3.03
CA PHE A 44 3.73 2.21 -2.56
C PHE A 44 3.33 3.41 -1.70
N SER A 45 2.22 4.07 -2.05
CA SER A 45 1.65 5.16 -1.25
C SER A 45 1.23 4.68 0.14
N VAL A 46 0.51 3.56 0.22
CA VAL A 46 0.04 3.01 1.49
C VAL A 46 1.19 2.50 2.33
N ALA A 47 2.10 1.74 1.72
CA ALA A 47 3.29 1.28 2.39
C ALA A 47 4.00 2.48 3.01
N LYS A 48 4.43 3.49 2.24
CA LYS A 48 5.25 4.60 2.76
C LYS A 48 4.48 5.64 3.56
N GLY A 49 3.19 5.77 3.32
CA GLY A 49 2.32 6.73 4.00
C GLY A 49 1.94 6.30 5.41
N ALA A 50 1.64 5.02 5.63
CA ALA A 50 1.13 4.54 6.92
C ALA A 50 2.12 4.70 8.11
N PRO A 51 3.42 4.37 7.99
CA PRO A 51 4.37 4.58 9.09
C PRO A 51 4.60 6.06 9.42
N LEU A 52 4.44 6.96 8.43
CA LEU A 52 4.57 8.40 8.63
C LEU A 52 3.38 9.00 9.40
N LEU A 53 2.27 8.27 9.50
CA LEU A 53 1.10 8.64 10.31
C LEU A 53 1.18 8.07 11.74
N THR A 54 2.08 7.11 11.99
CA THR A 54 2.24 6.44 13.29
C THR A 54 3.54 6.80 14.02
N SER A 55 4.47 7.52 13.37
CA SER A 55 5.73 7.91 14.03
C SER A 55 5.49 8.98 15.11
N LYS A 56 5.50 8.56 16.38
CA LYS A 56 5.55 9.42 17.56
C LYS A 56 7.02 9.50 18.01
N GLU A 57 7.50 10.69 18.38
CA GLU A 57 8.84 10.88 18.95
C GLU A 57 8.90 10.10 20.29
N ALA A 58 9.83 9.15 20.39
CA ALA A 58 9.99 8.30 21.58
C ALA A 58 10.99 8.96 22.54
N ASP A 59 10.59 9.08 23.80
CA ASP A 59 11.36 9.64 24.91
C ASP A 59 12.32 8.58 25.49
N GLU A 60 13.51 9.01 25.88
CA GLU A 60 14.74 8.22 25.98
C GLU A 60 15.01 7.72 27.41
N GLU A 61 14.23 6.79 27.99
CA GLU A 61 14.56 6.32 29.37
C GLU A 61 13.99 4.96 29.86
N SER A 62 14.18 3.81 29.19
CA SER A 62 14.06 2.50 29.88
C SER A 62 14.94 1.36 29.30
N ASN A 63 16.26 1.55 29.44
CA ASN A 63 17.29 0.72 28.80
C ASN A 63 17.32 -0.77 29.24
N ILE A 64 17.46 -1.65 28.24
CA ILE A 64 17.91 -3.07 28.21
C ILE A 64 16.82 -4.14 28.03
N ILE A 65 15.71 -4.17 28.79
CA ILE A 65 14.59 -5.11 28.51
C ILE A 65 13.74 -4.57 27.35
N GLU A 66 13.50 -3.26 27.33
CA GLU A 66 12.84 -2.55 26.25
C GLU A 66 13.60 -2.71 24.92
N TRP A 67 14.93 -2.79 24.94
CA TRP A 67 15.75 -2.90 23.72
C TRP A 67 15.50 -4.21 22.93
N HIS A 68 15.22 -5.33 23.61
CA HIS A 68 14.88 -6.58 22.92
C HIS A 68 13.46 -6.54 22.34
N ASP A 69 12.51 -5.91 23.05
CA ASP A 69 11.15 -5.70 22.56
C ASP A 69 11.11 -4.67 21.43
N GLU A 70 11.87 -3.57 21.51
CA GLU A 70 12.08 -2.61 20.44
C GLU A 70 12.67 -3.27 19.20
N ARG A 71 13.69 -4.14 19.36
CA ARG A 71 14.25 -4.86 18.22
C ARG A 71 13.23 -5.83 17.61
N ASN A 72 12.43 -6.52 18.43
CA ASN A 72 11.33 -7.35 17.94
C ASN A 72 10.24 -6.54 17.24
N ILE A 73 9.91 -5.35 17.74
CA ILE A 73 8.98 -4.41 17.12
C ILE A 73 9.51 -3.96 15.76
N VAL A 74 10.78 -3.54 15.69
CA VAL A 74 11.43 -3.12 14.43
C VAL A 74 11.51 -4.25 13.42
N ILE A 75 11.82 -5.48 13.85
CA ILE A 75 11.84 -6.65 12.97
C ILE A 75 10.43 -6.95 12.46
N ARG A 76 9.41 -6.92 13.33
CA ARG A 76 8.01 -7.17 12.94
C ARG A 76 7.49 -6.11 11.98
N GLU A 77 7.86 -4.85 12.20
CA GLU A 77 7.49 -3.74 11.32
C GLU A 77 8.16 -3.86 9.95
N LYS A 78 9.47 -4.17 9.90
CA LYS A 78 10.17 -4.44 8.63
C LYS A 78 9.61 -5.68 7.93
N ALA A 79 9.34 -6.76 8.64
CA ALA A 79 8.76 -7.96 8.05
C ALA A 79 7.36 -7.68 7.48
N SER A 80 6.52 -6.95 8.21
CA SER A 80 5.20 -6.50 7.73
C SER A 80 5.33 -5.61 6.51
N TRP A 81 6.33 -4.73 6.48
CA TRP A 81 6.63 -3.88 5.33
C TRP A 81 6.99 -4.69 4.08
N TYR A 82 7.96 -5.59 4.20
CA TYR A 82 8.39 -6.43 3.08
C TYR A 82 7.27 -7.35 2.61
N ALA A 83 6.55 -7.99 3.53
CA ALA A 83 5.37 -8.80 3.23
C ALA A 83 4.32 -7.99 2.46
N GLY A 84 4.02 -6.77 2.92
CA GLY A 84 3.09 -5.88 2.24
C GLY A 84 3.53 -5.54 0.81
N MET A 85 4.80 -5.14 0.62
CA MET A 85 5.33 -4.85 -0.73
C MET A 85 5.29 -6.08 -1.65
N THR A 86 5.65 -7.26 -1.14
CA THR A 86 5.59 -8.50 -1.95
C THR A 86 4.17 -8.88 -2.33
N THR A 87 3.20 -8.64 -1.45
CA THR A 87 1.79 -8.94 -1.70
C THR A 87 1.20 -7.98 -2.74
N ILE A 88 1.51 -6.68 -2.65
CA ILE A 88 1.16 -5.68 -3.66
C ILE A 88 1.74 -6.07 -5.02
N ALA A 89 3.02 -6.45 -5.07
CA ALA A 89 3.67 -6.84 -6.31
C ALA A 89 3.01 -8.08 -6.92
N ALA A 90 2.73 -9.11 -6.11
CA ALA A 90 2.05 -10.32 -6.56
C ALA A 90 0.63 -10.03 -7.10
N MET A 91 -0.13 -9.17 -6.41
CA MET A 91 -1.46 -8.74 -6.85
C MET A 91 -1.39 -7.92 -8.15
N SER A 92 -0.38 -7.05 -8.31
CA SER A 92 -0.17 -6.29 -9.54
C SER A 92 0.07 -7.21 -10.74
N VAL A 93 0.97 -8.19 -10.61
CA VAL A 93 1.26 -9.15 -11.69
C VAL A 93 0.03 -9.99 -12.01
N SER A 94 -0.69 -10.43 -10.97
CA SER A 94 -1.92 -11.22 -11.15
C SER A 94 -3.01 -10.42 -11.88
N ALA A 95 -3.21 -9.15 -11.53
CA ALA A 95 -4.14 -8.27 -12.21
C ALA A 95 -3.75 -8.04 -13.68
N PHE A 96 -2.45 -7.86 -13.96
CA PHE A 96 -1.95 -7.71 -15.33
C PHE A 96 -2.27 -8.95 -16.18
N VAL A 97 -1.97 -10.15 -15.68
CA VAL A 97 -2.24 -11.40 -16.39
C VAL A 97 -3.75 -11.57 -16.65
N LEU A 98 -4.60 -11.26 -15.66
CA LEU A 98 -6.05 -11.35 -15.80
C LEU A 98 -6.60 -10.41 -16.89
N VAL A 99 -6.10 -9.17 -16.95
CA VAL A 99 -6.45 -8.22 -18.01
C VAL A 99 -5.97 -8.71 -19.38
N MET A 100 -4.77 -9.29 -19.48
CA MET A 100 -4.27 -9.87 -20.74
C MET A 100 -5.12 -11.05 -21.23
N THR A 101 -5.73 -11.81 -20.31
CA THR A 101 -6.62 -12.94 -20.62
C THR A 101 -8.09 -12.55 -20.81
N ASP A 102 -8.40 -11.25 -20.87
CA ASP A 102 -9.76 -10.70 -20.97
C ASP A 102 -10.71 -11.13 -19.82
N GLN A 103 -10.13 -11.57 -18.69
CA GLN A 103 -10.87 -11.89 -17.47
C GLN A 103 -11.08 -10.64 -16.62
N LEU A 104 -11.86 -9.69 -17.15
CA LEU A 104 -12.13 -8.40 -16.52
C LEU A 104 -12.74 -8.55 -15.11
N VAL A 105 -13.61 -9.54 -14.91
CA VAL A 105 -14.20 -9.82 -13.58
C VAL A 105 -13.11 -10.16 -12.56
N GLY A 106 -12.14 -11.01 -12.92
CA GLY A 106 -11.02 -11.36 -12.03
C GLY A 106 -10.11 -10.17 -11.75
N ALA A 107 -9.81 -9.36 -12.76
CA ALA A 107 -9.02 -8.14 -12.60
C ALA A 107 -9.71 -7.13 -11.66
N CYS A 108 -11.03 -6.95 -11.78
CA CYS A 108 -11.83 -6.12 -10.88
C CYS A 108 -11.81 -6.62 -9.44
N VAL A 109 -11.89 -7.95 -9.22
CA VAL A 109 -11.81 -8.54 -7.88
C VAL A 109 -10.44 -8.24 -7.24
N ILE A 110 -9.34 -8.40 -7.98
CA ILE A 110 -8.00 -8.09 -7.46
C ILE A 110 -7.86 -6.59 -7.16
N ALA A 111 -8.34 -5.72 -8.05
CA ALA A 111 -8.34 -4.27 -7.82
C ALA A 111 -9.14 -3.90 -6.56
N GLY A 112 -10.30 -4.51 -6.36
CA GLY A 112 -11.13 -4.33 -5.15
C GLY A 112 -10.43 -4.79 -3.88
N LEU A 113 -9.78 -5.96 -3.89
CA LEU A 113 -8.99 -6.46 -2.77
C LEU A 113 -7.81 -5.54 -2.42
N LEU A 114 -7.16 -4.97 -3.43
CA LEU A 114 -6.08 -3.98 -3.24
C LEU A 114 -6.57 -2.68 -2.62
N LEU A 115 -7.73 -2.18 -3.04
CA LEU A 115 -8.37 -1.02 -2.42
C LEU A 115 -8.72 -1.31 -0.96
N LEU A 116 -9.29 -2.49 -0.68
CA LEU A 116 -9.65 -2.90 0.67
C LEU A 116 -8.41 -3.05 1.57
N TYR A 117 -7.33 -3.63 1.05
CA TYR A 117 -6.04 -3.72 1.74
C TYR A 117 -5.48 -2.32 2.06
N SER A 118 -5.52 -1.41 1.07
CA SER A 118 -5.06 -0.03 1.20
C SER A 118 -5.84 0.75 2.27
N LEU A 119 -7.17 0.67 2.22
CA LEU A 119 -8.07 1.30 3.19
C LEU A 119 -7.88 0.74 4.59
N SER A 120 -7.74 -0.59 4.71
CA SER A 120 -7.55 -1.26 5.99
C SER A 120 -6.27 -0.76 6.67
N ILE A 121 -5.16 -0.69 5.94
CA ILE A 121 -3.91 -0.18 6.51
C ILE A 121 -4.05 1.26 6.98
N ILE A 122 -4.66 2.14 6.17
CA ILE A 122 -4.84 3.55 6.55
C ILE A 122 -5.73 3.67 7.79
N LEU A 123 -6.85 2.96 7.84
CA LEU A 123 -7.80 2.98 8.96
C LEU A 123 -7.17 2.44 10.24
N PHE A 124 -6.51 1.28 10.18
CA PHE A 124 -5.84 0.70 11.34
C PHE A 124 -4.67 1.57 11.79
N SER A 125 -3.84 2.07 10.87
CA SER A 125 -2.76 3.00 11.18
C SER A 125 -3.28 4.25 11.90
N ALA A 126 -4.36 4.87 11.40
CA ALA A 126 -4.97 6.04 12.04
C ALA A 126 -5.63 5.73 13.39
N TYR A 127 -6.31 4.57 13.51
CA TYR A 127 -6.97 4.14 14.75
C TYR A 127 -5.97 3.84 15.86
N PHE A 128 -4.92 3.06 15.55
CA PHE A 128 -3.89 2.70 16.53
C PHE A 128 -2.93 3.85 16.83
N SER A 129 -2.66 4.75 15.87
CA SER A 129 -1.89 6.00 16.10
C SER A 129 -2.57 6.92 17.13
N LYS A 130 -3.90 6.93 17.20
CA LYS A 130 -4.64 7.72 18.20
C LYS A 130 -4.76 7.05 19.58
N LYS A 131 -4.53 5.74 19.66
CA LYS A 131 -4.79 4.93 20.87
C LYS A 131 -3.51 4.60 21.65
N LEU A 132 -2.33 4.75 21.03
CA LEU A 132 -1.00 4.72 21.66
C LEU A 132 -0.46 6.14 21.88
#